data_AF-A0AAX1QWS5-F1
#
_entry.id   AF-A0AAX1QWS5-F1
#
_cell.length_a   1.000
_cell.length_b   1.000
_cell.length_c   1.000
_cell.angle_alpha   90.00
_cell.angle_beta   90.00
_cell.angle_gamma   90.00
#
_symmetry.space_group_name_H-M   'P 1'
#
loop_
_entity.id
_entity.type
_entity.pdbx_description
1 polymer ?
#
loop_
_entity_poly.entity_id
_entity_poly.type
_entity_poly.pdbx_seq_one_letter_code
_entity_poly.pdbx_strand_id
1 'polypeptide(L)'
;MDIKVKDSLVGGVINGAINGYIASYHFKGMDSVPMSLNVITNSEVTVWGQAVSLTFGLGIILSLITSKLFLHQLNKSHPQHIHQLQSGFWSNLVPIAVAQAAALFGWFVALAVIWTKYVGEVSVSSSSAVLLVGLFAFIITIAVEVRTKKSIIYKKVNLLEQQQ
;
A
#
# COMPACT_ATOMS: atom_id res chain seq x y z
N MET A 1 15.68 10.38 13.40
CA MET A 1 15.23 10.73 12.03
C MET A 1 13.71 10.59 12.01
N ASP A 2 12.98 11.68 11.77
CA ASP A 2 11.52 11.71 11.91
C ASP A 2 10.83 11.45 10.57
N ILE A 3 9.93 10.47 10.50
CA ILE A 3 9.18 10.13 9.29
C ILE A 3 7.85 10.87 9.34
N LYS A 4 7.72 11.92 8.54
CA LYS A 4 6.50 12.75 8.50
C LYS A 4 5.53 12.18 7.48
N VAL A 5 4.28 11.96 7.92
CA VAL A 5 3.17 11.54 7.03
C VAL A 5 2.98 12.52 5.87
N LYS A 6 3.28 13.81 6.09
CA LYS A 6 3.22 14.87 5.08
C LYS A 6 4.04 14.55 3.82
N ASP A 7 5.18 13.88 3.97
CA ASP A 7 6.08 13.55 2.85
C ASP A 7 5.46 12.52 1.90
N SER A 8 4.51 11.74 2.40
CA SER A 8 3.80 10.70 1.65
C SER A 8 2.46 11.18 1.06
N LEU A 9 2.00 12.39 1.40
CA LEU A 9 0.72 12.92 0.90
C LEU A 9 0.73 13.11 -0.61
N VAL A 10 1.80 13.67 -1.17
CA VAL A 10 1.92 13.92 -2.62
C VAL A 10 1.92 12.60 -3.39
N GLY A 11 2.73 11.63 -2.94
CA GLY A 11 2.75 10.29 -3.52
C GLY A 11 1.39 9.58 -3.42
N GLY A 12 0.70 9.76 -2.29
CA GLY A 12 -0.66 9.28 -2.10
C GLY A 12 -1.64 9.87 -3.12
N VAL A 13 -1.66 11.19 -3.30
CA VAL A 13 -2.59 11.87 -4.23
C VAL A 13 -2.37 11.37 -5.66
N ILE A 14 -1.10 11.27 -6.09
CA ILE A 14 -0.75 10.80 -7.43
C ILE A 14 -1.21 9.35 -7.62
N ASN A 15 -0.92 8.46 -6.67
CA ASN A 15 -1.36 7.07 -6.77
C ASN A 15 -2.89 6.93 -6.71
N GLY A 16 -3.56 7.71 -5.87
CA GLY A 16 -5.02 7.73 -5.80
C GLY A 16 -5.65 8.13 -7.13
N ALA A 17 -5.13 9.19 -7.76
CA ALA A 17 -5.60 9.63 -9.07
C ALA A 17 -5.39 8.57 -10.16
N ILE A 18 -4.20 7.96 -10.23
CA ILE A 18 -3.89 6.91 -11.21
C ILE A 18 -4.82 5.70 -11.02
N ASN A 19 -4.97 5.21 -9.80
CA ASN A 19 -5.80 4.04 -9.53
C ASN A 19 -7.29 4.32 -9.70
N GLY A 20 -7.75 5.52 -9.37
CA GLY A 20 -9.11 5.96 -9.71
C GLY A 20 -9.33 5.98 -11.22
N TYR A 21 -8.39 6.53 -12.00
CA TYR A 21 -8.47 6.50 -13.45
C TYR A 21 -8.53 5.07 -14.00
N ILE A 22 -7.68 4.15 -13.52
CA ILE A 22 -7.73 2.73 -13.92
C ILE A 22 -9.09 2.11 -13.56
N ALA A 23 -9.58 2.36 -12.34
CA ALA A 23 -10.88 1.88 -11.88
C ALA A 23 -12.04 2.38 -12.76
N SER A 24 -11.94 3.58 -13.33
CA SER A 24 -12.96 4.11 -14.24
C SER A 24 -13.14 3.27 -15.50
N TYR A 25 -12.07 2.63 -15.98
CA TYR A 25 -12.17 1.66 -17.07
C TYR A 25 -12.80 0.34 -16.62
N HIS A 26 -12.47 -0.12 -15.41
CA HIS A 26 -13.03 -1.36 -14.86
C HIS A 26 -14.53 -1.25 -14.61
N PHE A 27 -15.04 -0.07 -14.24
CA PHE A 27 -16.46 0.16 -13.96
C PHE A 27 -17.22 0.78 -15.14
N LYS A 28 -16.61 0.84 -16.33
CA LYS A 28 -17.23 1.44 -17.52
C LYS A 28 -18.41 0.60 -17.99
N GLY A 29 -19.57 1.24 -18.15
CA GLY A 29 -20.80 0.57 -18.58
C GLY A 29 -21.54 -0.16 -17.46
N MET A 30 -21.09 -0.05 -16.21
CA MET A 30 -21.83 -0.54 -15.04
C MET A 30 -22.71 0.59 -14.49
N ASP A 31 -24.03 0.35 -14.40
CA ASP A 31 -24.95 1.30 -13.76
C ASP A 31 -24.75 1.33 -12.24
N SER A 32 -24.45 0.18 -11.66
CA SER A 32 -24.11 0.03 -10.25
C SER A 32 -22.99 -0.99 -10.05
N VAL A 33 -22.10 -0.70 -9.11
CA VAL A 33 -20.97 -1.54 -8.72
C VAL A 33 -21.23 -2.08 -7.32
N PRO A 34 -21.16 -3.41 -7.10
CA PRO A 34 -21.34 -3.97 -5.78
C PRO A 34 -20.15 -3.66 -4.87
N MET A 35 -20.44 -3.38 -3.60
CA MET A 35 -19.46 -3.24 -2.53
C MET A 35 -19.57 -4.44 -1.59
N SER A 36 -19.11 -5.60 -2.07
CA SER A 36 -19.05 -6.84 -1.30
C SER A 36 -17.79 -7.65 -1.62
N LEU A 37 -17.52 -8.65 -0.79
CA LEU A 37 -16.40 -9.57 -0.95
C LEU A 37 -16.71 -10.81 -1.80
N ASN A 38 -17.87 -10.87 -2.47
CA ASN A 38 -18.32 -12.02 -3.29
C ASN A 38 -17.45 -12.32 -4.53
N VAL A 39 -16.21 -11.85 -4.53
CA VAL A 39 -15.28 -11.77 -5.66
C VAL A 39 -14.10 -12.72 -5.55
N ILE A 40 -13.96 -13.49 -4.46
CA ILE A 40 -12.96 -14.59 -4.47
C ILE A 40 -13.31 -15.62 -5.59
N THR A 41 -14.55 -15.62 -6.09
CA THR A 41 -15.06 -16.52 -7.14
C THR A 41 -15.12 -15.95 -8.57
N ASN A 42 -14.47 -14.82 -8.89
CA ASN A 42 -14.31 -14.28 -10.27
C ASN A 42 -15.62 -13.91 -11.04
N SER A 43 -16.80 -13.92 -10.44
CA SER A 43 -18.04 -13.68 -11.17
C SER A 43 -18.36 -12.20 -11.43
N GLU A 44 -17.91 -11.28 -10.56
CA GLU A 44 -18.20 -9.83 -10.68
C GLU A 44 -17.06 -8.93 -10.18
N VAL A 45 -16.95 -7.72 -10.74
CA VAL A 45 -15.99 -6.70 -10.31
C VAL A 45 -16.60 -5.87 -9.18
N THR A 46 -16.03 -5.92 -7.97
CA THR A 46 -16.49 -5.11 -6.82
C THR A 46 -15.46 -4.09 -6.34
N VAL A 47 -15.93 -3.09 -5.60
CA VAL A 47 -15.07 -2.10 -4.93
C VAL A 47 -14.07 -2.78 -3.99
N TRP A 48 -14.53 -3.71 -3.15
CA TRP A 48 -13.66 -4.44 -2.21
C TRP A 48 -12.66 -5.35 -2.93
N GLY A 49 -13.08 -6.04 -4.01
CA GLY A 49 -12.20 -6.88 -4.81
C GLY A 49 -11.06 -6.09 -5.46
N GLN A 50 -11.36 -4.90 -5.99
CA GLN A 50 -10.34 -3.98 -6.51
C GLN A 50 -9.42 -3.48 -5.41
N ALA A 51 -9.97 -3.02 -4.27
CA ALA A 51 -9.16 -2.53 -3.14
C ALA A 51 -8.20 -3.59 -2.60
N VAL A 52 -8.68 -4.82 -2.38
CA VAL A 52 -7.87 -5.95 -1.91
C VAL A 52 -6.77 -6.29 -2.92
N SER A 53 -7.08 -6.38 -4.21
CA SER A 53 -6.07 -6.66 -5.25
C SER A 53 -4.99 -5.57 -5.29
N LEU A 54 -5.40 -4.30 -5.18
CA LEU A 54 -4.50 -3.16 -5.12
C LEU A 54 -3.58 -3.20 -3.90
N THR A 55 -4.08 -3.57 -2.71
CA THR A 55 -3.23 -3.63 -1.50
C THR A 55 -2.04 -4.57 -1.67
N PHE A 56 -2.24 -5.71 -2.33
CA PHE A 56 -1.18 -6.69 -2.52
C PHE A 56 -0.22 -6.26 -3.63
N GLY A 57 -0.74 -5.97 -4.83
CA GLY A 57 0.10 -5.61 -5.98
C GLY A 57 0.85 -4.28 -5.76
N LEU A 58 0.10 -3.23 -5.43
CA LEU A 58 0.67 -1.90 -5.22
C LEU A 58 1.55 -1.86 -3.97
N GLY A 59 1.18 -2.60 -2.91
CA GLY A 59 1.93 -2.64 -1.65
C GLY A 59 3.36 -3.15 -1.82
N ILE A 60 3.57 -4.21 -2.61
CA ILE A 60 4.91 -4.72 -2.90
C ILE A 60 5.72 -3.68 -3.68
N ILE A 61 5.18 -3.18 -4.78
CA ILE A 61 5.87 -2.25 -5.68
C ILE A 61 6.26 -0.97 -4.93
N LEU A 62 5.32 -0.37 -4.23
CA LEU A 62 5.56 0.84 -3.45
C LEU A 62 6.58 0.61 -2.35
N SER A 63 6.52 -0.51 -1.64
CA SER A 63 7.49 -0.79 -0.59
C SER A 63 8.90 -0.95 -1.15
N LEU A 64 9.07 -1.61 -2.29
CA LEU A 64 10.38 -1.76 -2.94
C LEU A 64 10.94 -0.40 -3.41
N ILE A 65 10.13 0.39 -4.11
CA ILE A 65 10.52 1.73 -4.59
C ILE A 65 10.86 2.63 -3.40
N THR A 66 9.99 2.68 -2.39
CA THR A 66 10.20 3.47 -1.17
C THR A 66 11.48 3.06 -0.48
N SER A 67 11.72 1.76 -0.35
CA SER A 67 12.94 1.24 0.28
C SER A 67 14.20 1.71 -0.44
N LYS A 68 14.21 1.62 -1.77
CA LYS A 68 15.35 2.02 -2.60
C LYS A 68 15.60 3.53 -2.53
N LEU A 69 14.56 4.34 -2.71
CA LEU A 69 14.67 5.79 -2.67
C LEU A 69 15.10 6.28 -1.28
N PHE A 70 14.52 5.70 -0.23
CA PHE A 70 14.84 6.07 1.14
C PHE A 70 16.28 5.71 1.52
N LEU A 71 16.75 4.51 1.14
CA LEU A 71 18.16 4.12 1.35
C LEU A 71 19.13 5.00 0.56
N HIS A 72 18.78 5.37 -0.68
CA HIS A 72 19.58 6.29 -1.47
C HIS A 72 19.71 7.66 -0.80
N GLN A 73 18.59 8.21 -0.30
CA GLN A 73 18.57 9.47 0.45
C GLN A 73 19.37 9.39 1.75
N LEU A 74 19.25 8.27 2.48
CA LEU A 74 20.02 8.00 3.69
C LEU A 74 21.52 7.99 3.43
N ASN A 75 21.98 7.27 2.41
CA ASN A 75 23.38 7.19 2.04
C ASN A 75 23.95 8.57 1.65
N LYS A 76 23.15 9.40 0.96
CA LYS A 76 23.54 10.76 0.60
C LYS A 76 23.63 11.70 1.81
N SER A 77 22.73 11.53 2.78
CA SER A 77 22.64 12.41 3.96
C SER A 77 23.60 12.01 5.08
N HIS A 78 24.01 10.74 5.13
CA HIS A 78 24.86 10.17 6.17
C HIS A 78 25.99 9.32 5.58
N PRO A 79 26.92 9.92 4.81
CA PRO A 79 27.98 9.19 4.11
C PRO A 79 28.89 8.38 5.07
N GLN A 80 29.05 8.83 6.31
CA GLN A 80 29.82 8.14 7.34
C GLN A 80 29.25 6.77 7.77
N HIS A 81 27.98 6.47 7.47
CA HIS A 81 27.30 5.22 7.85
C HIS A 81 27.00 4.30 6.66
N ILE A 82 27.57 4.54 5.47
CA ILE A 82 27.23 3.80 4.23
C ILE A 82 27.37 2.28 4.39
N HIS A 83 28.42 1.78 5.03
CA HIS A 83 28.62 0.34 5.24
C HIS A 83 27.54 -0.29 6.12
N GLN A 84 27.05 0.45 7.11
CA GLN A 84 25.94 0.01 7.98
C GLN A 84 24.59 0.12 7.27
N LEU A 85 24.45 1.03 6.30
CA LEU A 85 23.23 1.27 5.55
C LEU A 85 23.07 0.35 4.32
N GLN A 86 24.13 -0.34 3.87
CA GLN A 86 24.02 -1.36 2.83
C GLN A 86 22.97 -2.40 3.21
N SER A 87 22.07 -2.69 2.28
CA SER A 87 21.02 -3.70 2.46
C SER A 87 20.94 -4.58 1.21
N GLY A 88 21.07 -5.89 1.39
CA GLY A 88 20.79 -6.85 0.32
C GLY A 88 19.33 -6.74 -0.14
N PHE A 89 19.11 -6.63 -1.44
CA PHE A 89 17.78 -6.50 -2.04
C PHE A 89 16.88 -7.69 -1.65
N TRP A 90 17.36 -8.91 -1.87
CA TRP A 90 16.62 -10.15 -1.60
C TRP A 90 16.47 -10.48 -0.12
N SER A 91 17.50 -10.24 0.69
CA SER A 91 17.48 -10.61 2.11
C SER A 91 16.79 -9.58 3.01
N ASN A 92 16.61 -8.34 2.54
CA ASN A 92 16.00 -7.27 3.34
C ASN A 92 14.79 -6.64 2.67
N LEU A 93 14.94 -6.12 1.46
CA LEU A 93 13.91 -5.27 0.86
C LEU A 93 12.68 -6.08 0.41
N VAL A 94 12.91 -7.25 -0.20
CA VAL A 94 11.82 -8.15 -0.60
C VAL A 94 11.01 -8.64 0.61
N PRO A 95 11.61 -9.16 1.70
CA PRO A 95 10.87 -9.52 2.89
C PRO A 95 10.07 -8.37 3.50
N ILE A 96 10.64 -7.15 3.56
CA ILE A 96 9.90 -5.97 4.03
C ILE A 96 8.69 -5.70 3.12
N ALA A 97 8.89 -5.71 1.80
CA ALA A 97 7.80 -5.49 0.84
C ALA A 97 6.69 -6.52 0.95
N VAL A 98 7.03 -7.80 1.01
CA VAL A 98 6.06 -8.89 1.18
C VAL A 98 5.33 -8.76 2.51
N ALA A 99 6.04 -8.48 3.61
CA ALA A 99 5.42 -8.34 4.93
C ALA A 99 4.44 -7.15 4.98
N GLN A 100 4.78 -6.00 4.40
CA GLN A 100 3.86 -4.85 4.37
C GLN A 100 2.65 -5.12 3.47
N ALA A 101 2.86 -5.72 2.30
CA ALA A 101 1.78 -6.09 1.39
C ALA A 101 0.84 -7.12 2.02
N ALA A 102 1.37 -8.19 2.62
CA ALA A 102 0.59 -9.21 3.30
C ALA A 102 -0.19 -8.64 4.50
N ALA A 103 0.44 -7.75 5.29
CA ALA A 103 -0.24 -7.13 6.42
C ALA A 103 -1.39 -6.23 5.97
N LEU A 104 -1.19 -5.38 4.95
CA LEU A 104 -2.26 -4.52 4.43
C LEU A 104 -3.36 -5.31 3.74
N PHE A 105 -2.99 -6.32 2.96
CA PHE A 105 -3.94 -7.27 2.37
C PHE A 105 -4.81 -7.92 3.46
N GLY A 106 -4.19 -8.47 4.51
CA GLY A 106 -4.92 -9.08 5.63
C GLY A 106 -5.87 -8.10 6.31
N TRP A 107 -5.44 -6.86 6.54
CA TRP A 107 -6.29 -5.82 7.12
C TRP A 107 -7.47 -5.45 6.21
N PHE A 108 -7.25 -5.27 4.91
CA PHE A 108 -8.33 -4.93 3.98
C PHE A 108 -9.31 -6.07 3.77
N VAL A 109 -8.83 -7.32 3.71
CA VAL A 109 -9.70 -8.50 3.70
C VAL A 109 -10.54 -8.55 4.97
N ALA A 110 -9.93 -8.38 6.15
CA ALA A 110 -10.67 -8.36 7.42
C ALA A 110 -11.74 -7.25 7.44
N LEU A 111 -11.40 -6.03 7.02
CA LEU A 111 -12.34 -4.91 6.91
C LEU A 111 -13.49 -5.22 5.95
N ALA A 112 -13.19 -5.80 4.79
CA ALA A 112 -14.19 -6.15 3.80
C ALA A 112 -15.11 -7.28 4.28
N VAL A 113 -14.58 -8.26 5.04
CA VAL A 113 -15.39 -9.34 5.66
C VAL A 113 -16.33 -8.76 6.70
N ILE A 114 -15.80 -7.89 7.60
CA ILE A 114 -16.60 -7.21 8.62
C ILE A 114 -17.70 -6.36 7.96
N TRP A 115 -17.34 -5.57 6.93
CA TRP A 115 -18.30 -4.79 6.17
C TRP A 115 -19.40 -5.66 5.58
N THR A 116 -19.03 -6.71 4.85
CA THR A 116 -20.00 -7.61 4.19
C THR A 116 -20.91 -8.29 5.21
N LYS A 117 -20.39 -8.64 6.40
CA LYS A 117 -21.16 -9.28 7.48
C LYS A 117 -22.20 -8.34 8.12
N TYR A 118 -21.84 -7.08 8.38
CA TYR A 118 -22.69 -6.17 9.15
C TYR A 118 -23.51 -5.20 8.29
N VAL A 119 -22.99 -4.81 7.13
CA VAL A 119 -23.64 -3.87 6.20
C VAL A 119 -24.33 -4.62 5.06
N GLY A 120 -23.80 -5.77 4.65
CA GLY A 120 -24.29 -6.54 3.50
C GLY A 120 -23.76 -6.03 2.16
N GLU A 121 -24.41 -6.44 1.08
CA GLU A 121 -24.06 -6.01 -0.27
C GLU A 121 -24.71 -4.67 -0.58
N VAL A 122 -23.89 -3.62 -0.62
CA VAL A 122 -24.33 -2.27 -0.99
C VAL A 122 -23.91 -2.00 -2.42
N SER A 123 -24.85 -1.63 -3.27
CA SER A 123 -24.56 -1.18 -4.63
C SER A 123 -24.29 0.33 -4.63
N VAL A 124 -23.17 0.73 -5.22
CA VAL A 124 -22.81 2.15 -5.39
C VAL A 124 -22.77 2.52 -6.87
N SER A 125 -22.92 3.80 -7.19
CA SER A 125 -22.74 4.25 -8.58
C SER A 125 -21.29 4.03 -9.05
N SER A 126 -21.10 3.83 -10.35
CA SER A 126 -19.77 3.66 -10.95
C SER A 126 -18.81 4.80 -10.59
N SER A 127 -19.28 6.06 -10.61
CA SER A 127 -18.47 7.21 -10.18
C SER A 127 -18.05 7.14 -8.71
N SER A 128 -18.93 6.67 -7.82
CA SER A 128 -18.59 6.50 -6.39
C SER A 128 -17.60 5.36 -6.19
N ALA A 129 -17.74 4.26 -6.93
CA ALA A 129 -16.78 3.16 -6.92
C ALA A 129 -15.38 3.60 -7.34
N VAL A 130 -15.27 4.43 -8.39
CA VAL A 130 -14.01 5.04 -8.83
C VAL A 130 -13.36 5.87 -7.72
N LEU A 131 -14.14 6.75 -7.08
CA LEU A 131 -13.65 7.60 -6.00
C LEU A 131 -13.18 6.77 -4.79
N LEU A 132 -13.93 5.73 -4.43
CA LEU A 132 -13.55 4.82 -3.34
C LEU A 132 -12.26 4.07 -3.63
N VAL A 133 -12.10 3.53 -4.84
CA VAL A 133 -10.86 2.84 -5.25
C VAL A 133 -9.66 3.79 -5.22
N GLY A 134 -9.83 5.02 -5.74
CA GLY A 134 -8.78 6.05 -5.66
C GLY A 134 -8.42 6.43 -4.23
N LEU A 135 -9.42 6.55 -3.35
CA LEU A 135 -9.21 6.82 -1.93
C LEU A 135 -8.47 5.68 -1.22
N PHE A 136 -8.82 4.43 -1.51
CA PHE A 136 -8.10 3.28 -0.95
C PHE A 136 -6.65 3.26 -1.42
N ALA A 137 -6.39 3.49 -2.70
CA ALA A 137 -5.02 3.59 -3.21
C ALA A 137 -4.23 4.71 -2.52
N PHE A 138 -4.82 5.89 -2.31
CA PHE A 138 -4.23 6.99 -1.54
C PHE A 138 -3.83 6.56 -0.12
N ILE A 139 -4.75 5.92 0.62
CA ILE A 139 -4.52 5.47 2.00
C ILE A 139 -3.42 4.39 2.03
N ILE A 140 -3.50 3.42 1.10
CA ILE A 140 -2.51 2.34 0.97
C ILE A 140 -1.13 2.91 0.74
N THR A 141 -0.98 3.89 -0.17
CA THR A 141 0.31 4.50 -0.46
C THR A 141 0.94 5.11 0.79
N ILE A 142 0.18 5.90 1.54
CA ILE A 142 0.67 6.53 2.76
C ILE A 142 1.07 5.46 3.79
N ALA A 143 0.21 4.46 3.99
CA ALA A 143 0.47 3.40 4.95
C ALA A 143 1.72 2.60 4.60
N VAL A 144 1.89 2.19 3.34
CA VAL A 144 3.06 1.46 2.85
C VAL A 144 4.30 2.30 3.03
N GLU A 145 4.31 3.55 2.55
CA GLU A 145 5.50 4.39 2.60
C GLU A 145 5.99 4.61 4.03
N VAL A 146 5.09 4.97 4.94
CA VAL A 146 5.43 5.24 6.34
C VAL A 146 5.92 3.97 7.03
N ARG A 147 5.21 2.84 6.85
CA ARG A 147 5.58 1.56 7.48
C ARG A 147 6.92 1.05 6.94
N THR A 148 7.16 1.13 5.64
CA THR A 148 8.42 0.71 5.03
C THR A 148 9.60 1.54 5.52
N LYS A 149 9.48 2.88 5.54
CA LYS A 149 10.53 3.76 6.08
C LYS A 149 10.81 3.42 7.55
N LYS A 150 9.76 3.22 8.37
CA LYS A 150 9.89 2.83 9.78
C LYS A 150 10.60 1.49 9.96
N SER A 151 10.23 0.47 9.17
CA SER A 151 10.87 -0.85 9.21
C SER A 151 12.36 -0.78 8.85
N ILE A 152 12.74 0.06 7.89
CA ILE A 152 14.16 0.26 7.53
C ILE A 152 14.91 0.93 8.69
N ILE A 153 14.37 2.00 9.28
CA ILE A 153 15.01 2.68 10.42
C ILE A 153 15.15 1.72 11.60
N TYR A 154 14.06 1.06 12.01
CA TYR A 154 14.07 0.17 13.18
C TYR A 154 15.10 -0.95 13.02
N LYS A 155 15.12 -1.60 11.84
CA LYS A 155 16.10 -2.66 11.56
C LYS A 155 17.54 -2.14 11.59
N LYS A 156 17.79 -0.87 11.23
CA LYS A 156 19.13 -0.27 11.22
C LYS A 156 19.57 0.27 12.59
N VAL A 157 18.69 0.90 13.36
CA VAL A 157 18.99 1.34 14.74
C VAL A 157 19.33 0.15 15.62
N ASN A 158 18.55 -0.93 15.53
CA ASN A 158 18.82 -2.15 16.29
C ASN A 158 20.16 -2.80 15.91
N LEU A 159 20.63 -2.65 14.66
CA LEU A 159 21.96 -3.13 14.24
C LEU A 159 23.10 -2.25 14.77
N LEU A 160 22.86 -0.94 14.98
CA LEU A 160 23.86 -0.03 15.53
C LEU A 160 24.05 -0.22 17.04
N GLU A 161 22.95 -0.45 17.77
CA GLU A 161 22.98 -0.73 19.22
C GLU A 161 23.61 -2.08 19.55
N GLN A 162 23.51 -3.08 18.65
CA GLN A 162 24.16 -4.38 18.80
C GLN A 162 25.67 -4.38 18.51
N GLN A 163 26.21 -3.29 17.95
CA GLN A 163 27.65 -3.14 17.64
C GLN A 163 28.41 -2.29 18.67
N GLN A 164 27.75 -1.86 19.76
CA GLN A 164 28.35 -1.17 20.90
C GLN A 164 28.54 -2.14 22.07
#